data_AF-A0A9X7WZX5-F1
#
_entry.id   AF-A0A9X7WZX5-F1
#
_cell.length_a   1.000
_cell.length_b   1.000
_cell.length_c   1.000
_cell.angle_alpha   90.00
_cell.angle_beta   90.00
_cell.angle_gamma   90.00
#
_symmetry.space_group_name_H-M   'P 1'
#
loop_
_entity.id
_entity.type
_entity.pdbx_description
1 polymer ?
#
loop_
_entity_poly.entity_id
_entity_poly.type
_entity_poly.pdbx_seq_one_letter_code
_entity_poly.pdbx_strand_id
1 'polypeptide(L)'
;MLQLELFQRTDKGQPGATWWAGRWQCRNMNGWFQDREDGKGPWCFVVYALGDSDCVVYRLDEAGVLCHARTPIDQQDRIIIDGRKYGRRNWRH
;
A
#
# COMPACT_ATOMS: atom_id res chain seq x y z
N MET A 1 -24.86 -3.65 25.79
CA MET A 1 -24.43 -3.78 24.38
C MET A 1 -23.99 -2.40 23.93
N LEU A 2 -22.68 -2.13 23.93
CA LEU A 2 -22.17 -0.84 23.46
C LEU A 2 -21.91 -0.95 21.95
N GLN A 3 -22.65 -0.13 21.21
CA GLN A 3 -22.54 0.09 19.78
C GLN A 3 -21.12 0.55 19.45
N LEU A 4 -20.47 -0.11 18.47
CA LEU A 4 -19.16 0.28 17.95
C LEU A 4 -19.24 1.73 17.44
N GLU A 5 -18.73 2.68 18.21
CA GLU A 5 -18.37 3.98 17.66
C GLU A 5 -17.08 3.80 16.84
N LEU A 6 -17.30 3.89 15.53
CA LEU A 6 -16.34 4.12 14.46
C LEU A 6 -15.37 5.26 14.82
N PHE A 7 -14.34 4.99 15.62
CA PHE A 7 -13.13 5.79 15.50
C PHE A 7 -12.53 5.45 14.14
N GLN A 8 -12.72 6.34 13.16
CA GLN A 8 -11.82 6.42 12.01
C GLN A 8 -10.40 6.37 12.59
N ARG A 9 -9.67 5.29 12.35
CA ARG A 9 -8.26 5.19 12.75
C ARG A 9 -7.50 6.33 12.09
N THR A 10 -7.22 7.38 12.87
CA THR A 10 -6.48 8.59 12.51
C THR A 10 -4.97 8.35 12.43
N ASP A 11 -4.51 7.14 12.73
CA ASP A 11 -3.10 6.76 12.71
C ASP A 11 -2.65 6.18 11.36
N LYS A 12 -3.54 5.93 10.39
CA LYS A 12 -3.16 5.35 9.09
C LYS A 12 -2.12 6.18 8.35
N GLY A 13 -2.13 7.50 8.53
CA GLY A 13 -1.13 8.41 7.94
C GLY A 13 0.25 8.29 8.59
N GLN A 14 0.35 7.67 9.77
CA GLN A 14 1.63 7.49 10.46
C GLN A 14 2.45 6.36 9.81
N PRO A 15 3.73 6.59 9.48
CA PRO A 15 4.62 5.54 9.03
C PRO A 15 4.66 4.35 9.99
N GLY A 16 4.56 3.14 9.44
CA GLY A 16 4.54 1.90 10.21
C GLY A 16 3.17 1.50 10.76
N ALA A 17 2.14 2.35 10.63
CA ALA A 17 0.79 1.99 11.05
C ALA A 17 0.30 0.73 10.31
N THR A 18 -0.38 -0.15 11.04
CA THR A 18 -0.99 -1.37 10.50
C THR A 18 -2.44 -1.49 10.94
N TRP A 19 -3.31 -1.92 10.04
CA TRP A 19 -4.73 -2.13 10.31
C TRP A 19 -5.28 -3.28 9.48
N TRP A 20 -6.47 -3.74 9.83
CA TRP A 20 -7.19 -4.76 9.07
C TRP A 20 -8.32 -4.11 8.28
N ALA A 21 -8.52 -4.58 7.05
CA ALA A 21 -9.62 -4.23 6.16
C ALA A 21 -10.23 -5.54 5.63
N GLY A 22 -11.23 -6.06 6.37
CA GLY A 22 -11.72 -7.43 6.14
C GLY A 22 -10.59 -8.44 6.36
N ARG A 23 -10.31 -9.26 5.33
CA ARG A 23 -9.24 -10.26 5.35
C ARG A 23 -7.84 -9.71 5.07
N TRP A 24 -7.73 -8.44 4.70
CA TRP A 24 -6.45 -7.85 4.34
C TRP A 24 -5.81 -7.21 5.56
N GLN A 25 -4.56 -7.59 5.83
CA GLN A 25 -3.71 -6.81 6.72
C GLN A 25 -3.05 -5.73 5.87
N CYS A 26 -3.26 -4.47 6.24
CA CYS A 26 -2.76 -3.30 5.55
C CYS A 26 -1.67 -2.62 6.39
N ARG A 27 -0.79 -1.86 5.72
CA ARG A 27 0.17 -0.99 6.38
C ARG A 27 0.51 0.28 5.61
N ASN A 28 0.98 1.26 6.35
CA ASN A 28 1.67 2.44 5.83
C ASN A 28 3.19 2.19 5.86
N MET A 29 3.79 1.96 4.70
CA MET A 29 5.24 1.88 4.54
C MET A 29 5.76 3.26 4.11
N ASN A 30 6.04 4.13 5.07
CA ASN A 30 6.60 5.48 4.83
C ASN A 30 5.84 6.29 3.76
N GLY A 31 4.51 6.28 3.82
CA GLY A 31 3.60 6.94 2.89
C GLY A 31 3.14 6.08 1.71
N TRP A 32 3.60 4.83 1.60
CA TRP A 32 3.15 3.87 0.58
C TRP A 32 2.21 2.82 1.17
N PHE A 33 1.06 2.63 0.53
CA PHE A 33 0.10 1.63 0.98
C PHE A 33 0.58 0.23 0.57
N GLN A 34 0.55 -0.69 1.52
CA GLN A 34 0.77 -2.10 1.26
C GLN A 34 -0.26 -2.97 1.94
N ASP A 35 -0.52 -4.13 1.36
CA ASP A 35 -1.35 -5.14 1.99
C ASP A 35 -0.81 -6.57 1.80
N ARG A 36 -1.44 -7.49 2.53
CA ARG A 36 -1.30 -8.93 2.38
C ARG A 36 -2.55 -9.63 2.87
N GLU A 37 -2.95 -10.70 2.20
CA GLU A 37 -4.16 -11.45 2.52
C GLU A 37 -3.94 -12.33 3.76
N ASP A 38 -4.92 -12.33 4.67
CA ASP A 38 -4.92 -13.07 5.94
C ASP A 38 -3.66 -12.86 6.80
N GLY A 39 -2.93 -11.76 6.59
CA GLY A 39 -1.66 -11.48 7.28
C GLY A 39 -0.51 -12.41 6.84
N LYS A 40 -0.65 -13.14 5.74
CA LYS A 40 0.32 -14.14 5.26
C LYS A 40 1.09 -13.65 4.05
N GLY A 41 2.31 -14.16 3.89
CA GLY A 41 3.16 -13.85 2.73
C GLY A 41 3.80 -12.45 2.79
N PRO A 42 4.43 -12.04 1.68
CA PRO A 42 5.09 -10.75 1.58
C PRO A 42 4.07 -9.61 1.58
N TRP A 43 4.52 -8.44 2.05
CA TRP A 43 3.77 -7.20 1.84
C TRP A 43 3.86 -6.81 0.36
N CYS A 44 2.70 -6.49 -0.21
CA CYS A 44 2.56 -6.09 -1.59
C CYS A 44 2.17 -4.61 -1.68
N PHE A 45 2.86 -3.86 -2.53
CA PHE A 45 2.34 -2.57 -3.01
C PHE A 45 1.13 -2.81 -3.92
N VAL A 46 0.10 -1.99 -3.77
CA VAL A 46 -1.10 -2.09 -4.60
C VAL A 46 -1.00 -1.09 -5.74
N VAL A 47 -0.87 -1.62 -6.95
CA VAL A 47 -0.81 -0.87 -8.20
C VAL A 47 -2.24 -0.64 -8.68
N TYR A 48 -2.61 0.62 -8.86
CA TYR A 48 -3.91 1.03 -9.37
C TYR A 48 -3.99 1.00 -10.91
N ALA A 49 -2.88 1.33 -11.59
CA ALA A 49 -2.81 1.35 -13.05
C ALA A 49 -1.39 1.06 -13.54
N LEU A 50 -1.27 0.43 -14.71
CA LEU A 50 -0.02 0.15 -15.41
C LEU A 50 0.12 1.06 -16.63
N GLY A 51 1.33 1.57 -16.86
CA GLY A 51 1.76 2.21 -18.11
C GLY A 51 2.91 1.41 -18.75
N ASP A 52 3.48 1.94 -19.83
CA ASP A 52 4.52 1.23 -20.61
C ASP A 52 5.87 1.14 -19.87
N SER A 53 6.21 2.16 -19.09
CA SER A 53 7.46 2.25 -18.31
C SER A 53 7.25 2.78 -16.89
N ASP A 54 6.00 2.97 -16.50
CA ASP A 54 5.60 3.39 -15.17
C ASP A 54 4.35 2.65 -14.68
N CYS A 55 4.02 2.86 -13.42
CA CYS A 55 2.75 2.44 -12.86
C CYS A 55 2.29 3.45 -11.80
N VAL A 56 1.00 3.41 -11.48
CA VAL A 56 0.38 4.22 -10.44
C VAL A 56 0.16 3.32 -9.23
N VAL A 57 0.72 3.68 -8.09
CA VAL A 57 0.66 2.91 -6.84
C VAL A 57 -0.07 3.72 -5.77
N TYR A 58 -0.83 3.03 -4.93
CA TYR A 58 -1.49 3.67 -3.80
C TYR A 58 -0.49 4.19 -2.75
N ARG A 59 -0.76 5.42 -2.30
CA ARG A 59 -0.10 6.09 -1.19
C ARG A 59 -1.11 6.44 -0.12
N LEU A 60 -0.61 6.84 1.04
CA LEU A 60 -1.38 7.43 2.11
C LEU A 60 -0.86 8.83 2.36
N ASP A 61 -1.78 9.79 2.45
CA ASP A 61 -1.45 11.11 2.96
C ASP A 61 -1.33 11.12 4.50
N GLU A 62 -1.02 12.28 5.07
CA GLU A 62 -0.87 12.46 6.52
C GLU A 62 -2.18 12.19 7.29
N ALA A 63 -3.34 12.34 6.63
CA ALA A 63 -4.65 12.00 7.19
C ALA A 63 -4.98 10.49 7.06
N GLY A 64 -4.14 9.71 6.37
CA GLY A 64 -4.35 8.29 6.14
C GLY A 64 -5.37 7.99 5.04
N VAL A 65 -5.63 8.95 4.16
CA VAL A 65 -6.51 8.80 2.99
C VAL A 65 -5.69 8.23 1.83
N LEU A 66 -6.30 7.32 1.07
CA LEU A 66 -5.67 6.76 -0.13
C LEU A 66 -5.53 7.83 -1.20
N CYS A 67 -4.32 8.00 -1.68
CA CYS A 67 -3.97 8.81 -2.84
C CYS A 67 -3.09 8.00 -3.80
N HIS A 68 -2.63 8.60 -4.87
CA HIS A 68 -1.88 7.91 -5.92
C HIS A 68 -0.54 8.58 -6.15
N ALA A 69 0.48 7.78 -6.44
CA ALA A 69 1.73 8.27 -6.98
C ALA A 69 2.25 7.38 -8.10
N ARG A 70 2.87 8.02 -9.08
CA ARG A 70 3.50 7.34 -10.20
C ARG A 70 4.92 6.91 -9.82
N THR A 71 5.30 5.69 -10.19
CA THR A 71 6.64 5.14 -9.99
C THR A 71 7.07 4.37 -11.23
N PRO A 72 8.37 4.38 -11.59
CA PRO A 72 8.88 3.58 -12.70
C PRO A 72 8.66 2.08 -12.46
N ILE A 73 8.39 1.35 -13.54
CA ILE A 73 8.49 -0.10 -13.60
C ILE A 73 9.55 -0.46 -14.64
N ASP A 74 10.51 -1.31 -14.27
CA ASP A 74 11.54 -1.74 -15.21
C ASP A 74 11.13 -2.99 -16.00
N GLN A 75 11.90 -3.32 -17.05
CA GLN A 75 11.65 -4.45 -17.95
C GLN A 75 11.63 -5.83 -17.28
N GLN A 76 11.93 -5.92 -15.98
CA GLN A 76 11.86 -7.15 -15.18
C GLN A 76 10.65 -7.16 -14.24
N ASP A 77 9.63 -6.34 -14.51
CA ASP A 77 8.43 -6.16 -13.68
C ASP A 77 8.76 -5.74 -12.23
N ARG A 78 9.76 -4.87 -12.07
CA ARG A 78 10.14 -4.32 -10.77
C ARG A 78 9.74 -2.86 -10.67
N ILE A 79 8.93 -2.53 -9.67
CA ILE A 79 8.58 -1.13 -9.35
C ILE A 79 9.70 -0.49 -8.52
N ILE A 80 9.93 0.82 -8.71
CA ILE A 80 11.01 1.56 -8.04
C ILE A 80 10.44 2.56 -7.02
N ILE A 81 10.36 2.13 -5.76
CA ILE A 81 9.81 2.94 -4.67
C ILE A 81 10.95 3.39 -3.74
N ASP A 82 11.04 4.70 -3.49
CA ASP A 82 12.06 5.33 -2.64
C ASP A 82 13.51 4.85 -2.96
N GLY A 83 13.81 4.74 -4.26
CA GLY A 83 15.12 4.30 -4.76
C GLY A 83 15.39 2.79 -4.66
N ARG A 84 14.42 1.99 -4.17
CA ARG A 84 14.54 0.52 -4.06
C ARG A 84 13.68 -0.18 -5.10
N LYS A 85 14.20 -1.31 -5.61
CA LYS A 85 13.50 -2.15 -6.60
C LYS A 85 12.73 -3.27 -5.91
N TYR A 86 11.47 -3.44 -6.29
CA TYR A 86 10.58 -4.45 -5.75
C TYR A 86 10.02 -5.31 -6.88
N GLY A 87 10.36 -6.61 -6.87
CA GLY A 87 9.91 -7.54 -7.91
C GLY A 87 8.46 -7.98 -7.75
N ARG A 88 8.01 -8.82 -8.69
CA ARG A 88 6.61 -9.24 -8.83
C ARG A 88 5.96 -9.83 -7.57
N ARG A 89 6.74 -10.41 -6.66
CA ARG A 89 6.25 -10.93 -5.36
C ARG A 89 5.91 -9.84 -4.34
N ASN A 90 6.27 -8.59 -4.60
CA ASN A 90 6.11 -7.45 -3.69
C ASN A 90 5.13 -6.41 -4.22
N TRP A 91 4.39 -6.70 -5.29
CA TRP A 91 3.33 -5.83 -5.78
C TRP A 91 2.24 -6.62 -6.48
N ARG A 92 1.01 -6.10 -6.41
CA ARG A 92 -0.17 -6.64 -7.10
C ARG A 92 -0.91 -5.50 -7.79
N HIS A 93 -1.62 -5.79 -8.87
CA HIS A 93 -2.52 -4.86 -9.57
C HIS A 93 -3.95 -5.30 -9.26
#